data_AF-A0A0Q4FSQ3-F1
#
_entry.id   AF-A0A0Q4FSQ3-F1
#
_cell.length_a   1.000
_cell.length_b   1.000
_cell.length_c   1.000
_cell.angle_alpha   90.00
_cell.angle_beta   90.00
_cell.angle_gamma   90.00
#
_symmetry.space_group_name_H-M   'P 1'
#
loop_
_entity.id
_entity.type
_entity.pdbx_description
1 polymer ?
#
loop_
_entity_poly.entity_id
_entity_poly.type
_entity_poly.pdbx_seq_one_letter_code
_entity_poly.pdbx_strand_id
1 'polypeptide(L)'
;MKIDLPTTLADAWALFRAERDLVIRIAGTFLFLPALALALLVPAYPLPVMTGTDRTAQAEAWSAAFSAWANDYGLATVVAYGVLIVGALALFALYLDPERPTVGRAILRGLSLAPRYLLVLLLIGLPSQLGLALFLLPGLYILGRVALAGPILVADRPIGAWRAIVASIQRTRGSGFGLMGLMGFGYLGGQLAQLLTRLAQEPSVATNPVVFTLLCSLAAAVASAAQVMLTMIGIAAYRRVSAR
;
A
#
# COMPACT_ATOMS: atom_id res chain seq x y z
N MET A 1 2.04 -16.75 21.74
CA MET A 1 1.58 -15.40 22.16
C MET A 1 0.66 -14.79 21.12
N LYS A 2 -0.54 -14.31 21.48
CA LYS A 2 -1.40 -13.50 20.58
C LYS A 2 -0.65 -12.23 20.16
N ILE A 3 -0.76 -11.79 18.91
CA ILE A 3 -0.20 -10.49 18.49
C ILE A 3 -0.92 -9.41 19.29
N ASP A 4 -0.16 -8.70 20.09
CA ASP A 4 -0.63 -7.57 20.88
C ASP A 4 -0.22 -6.27 20.19
N LEU A 5 -1.13 -5.30 20.18
CA LEU A 5 -1.04 -4.10 19.36
C LEU A 5 0.07 -3.15 19.85
N PRO A 6 0.15 -2.79 21.16
CA PRO A 6 1.20 -1.91 21.67
C PRO A 6 2.59 -2.50 21.48
N THR A 7 2.78 -3.80 21.75
CA THR A 7 4.09 -4.43 21.65
C THR A 7 4.58 -4.55 20.21
N THR A 8 3.69 -4.89 19.27
CA THR A 8 4.05 -4.96 17.84
C THR A 8 4.35 -3.57 17.28
N LEU A 9 3.63 -2.54 17.71
CA LEU A 9 3.88 -1.16 17.30
C LEU A 9 5.21 -0.65 17.88
N ALA A 10 5.51 -0.98 19.14
CA ALA A 10 6.79 -0.64 19.76
C ALA A 10 7.98 -1.28 19.03
N ASP A 11 7.87 -2.55 18.64
CA ASP A 11 8.89 -3.25 17.85
C ASP A 11 9.08 -2.62 16.47
N ALA A 12 7.98 -2.32 15.77
CA ALA A 12 8.02 -1.66 14.46
C ALA A 12 8.67 -0.27 14.57
N TRP A 13 8.37 0.47 15.64
CA TRP A 13 8.95 1.78 15.90
C TRP A 13 10.43 1.71 16.28
N ALA A 14 10.83 0.70 17.05
CA ALA A 14 12.24 0.44 17.36
C ALA A 14 13.02 0.08 16.09
N LEU A 15 12.45 -0.74 15.21
CA LEU A 15 13.04 -1.11 13.92
C LEU A 15 13.26 0.12 13.04
N PHE A 16 12.25 0.98 12.93
CA PHE A 16 12.36 2.24 12.20
C PHE A 16 13.44 3.15 12.79
N ARG A 17 13.47 3.34 14.12
CA ARG A 17 14.43 4.24 14.75
C ARG A 17 15.87 3.77 14.63
N ALA A 18 16.12 2.47 14.68
CA ALA A 18 17.45 1.90 14.56
C ALA A 18 18.10 2.24 13.21
N GLU A 19 17.32 2.21 12.12
CA GLU A 19 17.80 2.34 10.74
C GLU A 19 17.09 3.50 10.00
N ARG A 20 16.71 4.55 10.73
CA ARG A 20 15.84 5.62 10.21
C ARG A 20 16.40 6.28 8.95
N ASP A 21 17.71 6.48 8.89
CA ASP A 21 18.37 7.12 7.76
C ASP A 21 18.24 6.26 6.49
N LEU A 22 18.49 4.95 6.63
CA LEU A 22 18.30 3.98 5.54
C LEU A 22 16.84 3.96 5.07
N VAL A 23 15.90 3.83 6.01
CA VAL A 23 14.47 3.73 5.70
C VAL A 23 13.97 5.01 5.03
N ILE A 24 14.36 6.19 5.52
CA ILE A 24 13.96 7.48 4.95
C ILE A 24 14.52 7.66 3.55
N ARG A 25 15.77 7.25 3.27
CA ARG A 25 16.34 7.31 1.92
C ARG A 25 15.57 6.44 0.93
N ILE A 26 15.26 5.20 1.30
CA ILE A 26 14.49 4.28 0.46
C ILE A 26 13.05 4.80 0.30
N ALA A 27 12.41 5.22 1.38
CA ALA A 27 11.05 5.74 1.36
C ALA A 27 10.96 7.03 0.53
N GLY A 28 11.93 7.93 0.64
CA GLY A 28 12.00 9.16 -0.15
C GLY A 28 11.99 8.86 -1.65
N THR A 29 12.87 7.95 -2.09
CA THR A 29 13.03 7.64 -3.52
C THR A 29 11.94 6.73 -4.07
N PHE A 30 11.54 5.68 -3.35
CA PHE A 30 10.67 4.63 -3.87
C PHE A 30 9.22 4.71 -3.39
N LEU A 31 8.91 5.51 -2.36
CA LEU A 31 7.55 5.67 -1.85
C LEU A 31 7.05 7.10 -2.08
N PHE A 32 7.79 8.09 -1.60
CA PHE A 32 7.40 9.50 -1.67
C PHE A 32 7.46 10.08 -3.06
N LEU A 33 8.58 9.95 -3.76
CA LEU A 33 8.73 10.52 -5.10
C LEU A 33 7.69 10.01 -6.11
N PRO A 34 7.43 8.69 -6.25
CA PRO A 34 6.38 8.21 -7.15
C PRO A 34 4.97 8.60 -6.67
N ALA A 35 4.70 8.62 -5.36
CA ALA A 35 3.41 9.10 -4.84
C ALA A 35 3.20 10.60 -5.14
N LEU A 36 4.25 11.41 -5.04
CA LEU A 36 4.23 12.83 -5.36
C LEU A 36 4.02 13.05 -6.85
N ALA A 37 4.72 12.29 -7.71
CA ALA A 37 4.54 12.35 -9.15
C ALA A 37 3.09 12.01 -9.54
N LEU A 38 2.50 10.96 -8.94
CA LEU A 38 1.09 10.64 -9.13
C LEU A 38 0.18 11.80 -8.69
N ALA A 39 0.42 12.38 -7.51
CA ALA A 39 -0.42 13.46 -6.99
C ALA A 39 -0.34 14.76 -7.80
N LEU A 40 0.82 15.07 -8.39
CA LEU A 40 1.03 16.29 -9.17
C LEU A 40 0.69 16.16 -10.65
N LEU A 41 0.98 15.00 -11.24
CA LEU A 41 0.99 14.84 -12.70
C LEU A 41 -0.18 14.01 -13.22
N VAL A 42 -0.80 13.19 -12.37
CA VAL A 42 -1.90 12.31 -12.79
C VAL A 42 -3.23 12.85 -12.28
N PRO A 43 -4.18 13.21 -13.17
CA PRO A 43 -5.49 13.65 -12.75
C PRO A 43 -6.26 12.49 -12.11
N ALA A 44 -7.26 12.83 -11.29
CA ALA A 44 -8.13 11.85 -10.67
C ALA A 44 -8.71 10.88 -11.70
N TYR A 45 -8.77 9.62 -11.29
CA TYR A 45 -9.45 8.59 -12.06
C TYR A 45 -10.94 8.94 -12.23
N PRO A 46 -11.51 8.86 -13.44
CA PRO A 46 -12.93 9.13 -13.65
C PRO A 46 -13.77 8.04 -12.99
N LEU A 47 -14.49 8.40 -11.92
CA LEU A 47 -15.39 7.48 -11.24
C LEU A 47 -16.71 7.35 -12.01
N PRO A 48 -17.31 6.14 -12.08
CA PRO A 48 -18.61 5.96 -12.70
C PRO A 48 -19.69 6.66 -11.88
N VAL A 49 -20.40 7.61 -12.50
CA VAL A 49 -21.56 8.29 -11.91
C VAL A 49 -22.81 7.68 -12.54
N MET A 50 -23.47 6.79 -11.79
CA MET A 50 -24.68 6.09 -12.25
C MET A 50 -25.93 6.78 -11.66
N THR A 51 -26.23 8.00 -12.12
CA THR A 51 -27.35 8.81 -11.61
C THR A 51 -28.45 8.95 -12.65
N GLY A 52 -29.61 8.31 -12.45
CA GLY A 52 -30.77 8.42 -13.35
C GLY A 52 -31.16 7.11 -14.03
N THR A 53 -32.05 7.20 -15.02
CA THR A 53 -32.65 6.03 -15.69
C THR A 53 -31.83 5.50 -16.88
N ASP A 54 -31.09 6.35 -17.58
CA ASP A 54 -30.27 5.94 -18.73
C ASP A 54 -28.88 5.47 -18.30
N ARG A 55 -28.83 4.24 -17.80
CA ARG A 55 -27.59 3.60 -17.36
C ARG A 55 -26.66 3.25 -18.52
N THR A 56 -27.21 3.02 -19.71
CA THR A 56 -26.45 2.64 -20.90
C THR A 56 -25.58 3.80 -21.39
N ALA A 57 -26.16 4.98 -21.58
CA ALA A 57 -25.40 6.16 -22.01
C ALA A 57 -24.33 6.57 -20.98
N GLN A 58 -24.63 6.42 -19.68
CA GLN A 58 -23.66 6.71 -18.60
C GLN A 58 -22.49 5.74 -18.56
N ALA A 59 -22.74 4.45 -18.80
CA ALA A 59 -21.69 3.45 -18.89
C ALA A 59 -20.76 3.71 -20.08
N GLU A 60 -21.32 4.11 -21.23
CA GLU A 60 -20.55 4.48 -22.42
C GLU A 60 -19.72 5.75 -22.19
N ALA A 61 -20.31 6.80 -21.62
CA ALA A 61 -19.61 8.03 -21.31
C ALA A 61 -18.44 7.80 -20.32
N TRP A 62 -18.67 6.99 -19.29
CA TRP A 62 -17.62 6.60 -18.35
C TRP A 62 -16.52 5.78 -19.04
N SER A 63 -16.88 4.80 -19.87
CA SER A 63 -15.92 3.98 -20.61
C SER A 63 -15.04 4.82 -21.53
N ALA A 64 -15.62 5.81 -22.21
CA ALA A 64 -14.90 6.76 -23.05
C ALA A 64 -13.94 7.63 -22.23
N ALA A 65 -14.41 8.22 -21.12
CA ALA A 65 -13.59 9.04 -20.23
C ALA A 65 -12.44 8.23 -19.60
N PHE A 66 -12.71 7.00 -19.17
CA PHE A 66 -11.70 6.10 -18.63
C PHE A 66 -10.68 5.71 -19.69
N SER A 67 -11.11 5.40 -20.91
CA SER A 67 -10.20 5.04 -22.01
C SER A 67 -9.27 6.20 -22.38
N ALA A 68 -9.79 7.43 -22.41
CA ALA A 68 -8.97 8.63 -22.62
C ALA A 68 -7.95 8.81 -21.50
N TRP A 69 -8.39 8.76 -20.24
CA TRP A 69 -7.51 8.86 -19.08
C TRP A 69 -6.42 7.76 -19.09
N ALA A 70 -6.78 6.52 -19.44
CA ALA A 70 -5.85 5.40 -19.48
C ALA A 70 -4.83 5.53 -20.61
N ASN A 71 -5.21 6.11 -21.76
CA ASN A 71 -4.29 6.41 -22.85
C ASN A 71 -3.25 7.45 -22.43
N ASP A 72 -3.70 8.53 -21.80
CA ASP A 72 -2.84 9.66 -21.44
C ASP A 72 -1.95 9.36 -20.21
N TYR A 73 -2.49 8.66 -19.19
CA TYR A 73 -1.84 8.52 -17.88
C TYR A 73 -1.64 7.06 -17.43
N GLY A 74 -2.18 6.08 -18.15
CA GLY A 74 -2.19 4.68 -17.71
C GLY A 74 -0.79 4.10 -17.53
N LEU A 75 0.10 4.29 -18.50
CA LEU A 75 1.47 3.78 -18.42
C LEU A 75 2.25 4.44 -17.26
N ALA A 76 2.18 5.76 -17.14
CA ALA A 76 2.83 6.50 -16.05
C ALA A 76 2.34 6.03 -14.68
N THR A 77 1.03 5.79 -14.58
CA THR A 77 0.40 5.27 -13.36
C THR A 77 0.92 3.87 -13.01
N VAL A 78 0.94 2.96 -13.98
CA VAL A 78 1.45 1.58 -13.79
C VAL A 78 2.92 1.59 -13.37
N VAL A 79 3.75 2.42 -14.02
CA VAL A 79 5.17 2.55 -13.66
C VAL A 79 5.33 3.06 -12.23
N ALA A 80 4.62 4.13 -11.86
CA ALA A 80 4.70 4.69 -10.51
C ALA A 80 4.27 3.67 -9.44
N TYR A 81 3.16 2.95 -9.63
CA TYR A 81 2.75 1.87 -8.72
C TYR A 81 3.74 0.70 -8.70
N GLY A 82 4.38 0.38 -9.84
CA GLY A 82 5.48 -0.58 -9.89
C GLY A 82 6.66 -0.17 -9.02
N VAL A 83 7.06 1.10 -9.06
CA VAL A 83 8.12 1.64 -8.19
C VAL A 83 7.72 1.58 -6.71
N LEU A 84 6.47 1.92 -6.37
CA LEU A 84 5.93 1.80 -5.01
C LEU A 84 6.02 0.36 -4.48
N ILE A 85 5.64 -0.62 -5.31
CA ILE A 85 5.72 -2.05 -5.00
C ILE A 85 7.17 -2.46 -4.72
N VAL A 86 8.10 -2.06 -5.60
CA VAL A 86 9.52 -2.38 -5.44
C VAL A 86 10.07 -1.78 -4.15
N GLY A 87 9.70 -0.54 -3.80
CA GLY A 87 10.08 0.10 -2.55
C GLY A 87 9.66 -0.69 -1.31
N ALA A 88 8.39 -1.10 -1.26
CA ALA A 88 7.86 -1.91 -0.15
C ALA A 88 8.57 -3.28 -0.06
N LEU A 89 8.77 -3.96 -1.19
CA LEU A 89 9.46 -5.26 -1.23
C LEU A 89 10.94 -5.15 -0.89
N ALA A 90 11.62 -4.06 -1.27
CA ALA A 90 13.02 -3.82 -0.91
C ALA A 90 13.16 -3.67 0.61
N LEU A 91 12.25 -2.94 1.27
CA LEU A 91 12.20 -2.86 2.72
C LEU A 91 11.96 -4.24 3.34
N PHE A 92 10.98 -5.02 2.85
CA PHE A 92 10.81 -6.39 3.34
C PHE A 92 12.07 -7.24 3.17
N ALA A 93 12.76 -7.14 2.02
CA ALA A 93 13.97 -7.90 1.74
C ALA A 93 15.11 -7.50 2.70
N LEU A 94 15.33 -6.22 2.95
CA LEU A 94 16.37 -5.76 3.87
C LEU A 94 16.22 -6.34 5.28
N TYR A 95 14.98 -6.48 5.76
CA TYR A 95 14.72 -6.89 7.14
C TYR A 95 14.38 -8.37 7.33
N LEU A 96 13.93 -9.07 6.29
CA LEU A 96 13.43 -10.45 6.39
C LEU A 96 14.25 -11.46 5.61
N ASP A 97 15.11 -11.01 4.71
CA ASP A 97 15.99 -11.90 3.97
C ASP A 97 17.09 -12.47 4.88
N PRO A 98 17.20 -13.81 5.01
CA PRO A 98 18.24 -14.43 5.81
C PRO A 98 19.66 -14.04 5.38
N GLU A 99 19.85 -13.73 4.09
CA GLU A 99 21.14 -13.36 3.51
C GLU A 99 21.58 -11.92 3.84
N ARG A 100 20.73 -11.12 4.50
CA ARG A 100 21.00 -9.71 4.86
C ARG A 100 21.60 -8.91 3.69
N PRO A 101 20.86 -8.77 2.58
CA PRO A 101 21.36 -8.19 1.35
C PRO A 101 21.72 -6.71 1.53
N THR A 102 22.62 -6.22 0.67
CA THR A 102 22.83 -4.78 0.49
C THR A 102 21.58 -4.13 -0.13
N VAL A 103 21.45 -2.80 -0.03
CA VAL A 103 20.31 -2.05 -0.59
C VAL A 103 20.09 -2.35 -2.07
N GLY A 104 21.14 -2.34 -2.88
CA GLY A 104 21.04 -2.65 -4.31
C GLY A 104 20.51 -4.06 -4.58
N ARG A 105 20.99 -5.05 -3.83
CA ARG A 105 20.49 -6.44 -3.94
C ARG A 105 19.04 -6.55 -3.45
N ALA A 106 18.66 -5.83 -2.39
CA ALA A 106 17.28 -5.81 -1.92
C ALA A 106 16.32 -5.20 -2.94
N ILE A 107 16.73 -4.15 -3.65
CA ILE A 107 15.95 -3.54 -4.74
C ILE A 107 15.79 -4.52 -5.91
N LEU A 108 16.88 -5.14 -6.37
CA LEU A 108 16.84 -6.15 -7.45
C LEU A 108 15.96 -7.35 -7.06
N ARG A 109 16.02 -7.74 -5.79
CA ARG A 109 15.16 -8.78 -5.24
C ARG A 109 13.69 -8.34 -5.18
N GLY A 110 13.41 -7.10 -4.79
CA GLY A 110 12.07 -6.54 -4.85
C GLY A 110 11.52 -6.52 -6.27
N LEU A 111 12.35 -6.15 -7.25
CA LEU A 111 11.99 -6.15 -8.66
C LEU A 111 11.64 -7.56 -9.17
N SER A 112 12.42 -8.58 -8.81
CA SER A 112 12.13 -9.96 -9.23
C SER A 112 10.87 -10.55 -8.57
N LEU A 113 10.51 -10.07 -7.38
CA LEU A 113 9.29 -10.46 -6.67
C LEU A 113 8.06 -9.61 -7.03
N ALA A 114 8.26 -8.44 -7.65
CA ALA A 114 7.20 -7.49 -7.96
C ALA A 114 6.03 -8.11 -8.75
N PRO A 115 6.23 -8.95 -9.79
CA PRO A 115 5.12 -9.57 -10.50
C PRO A 115 4.26 -10.47 -9.60
N ARG A 116 4.89 -11.23 -8.70
CA ARG A 116 4.18 -12.11 -7.76
C ARG A 116 3.45 -11.30 -6.69
N TYR A 117 4.07 -10.23 -6.21
CA TYR A 117 3.43 -9.36 -5.24
C TYR A 117 2.27 -8.56 -5.86
N LEU A 118 2.37 -8.17 -7.13
CA LEU A 118 1.25 -7.58 -7.87
C LEU A 118 0.07 -8.55 -7.92
N LEU A 119 0.31 -9.84 -8.20
CA LEU A 119 -0.75 -10.85 -8.10
C LEU A 119 -1.34 -10.97 -6.69
N VAL A 120 -0.52 -10.87 -5.64
CA VAL A 120 -1.01 -10.81 -4.26
C VAL A 120 -1.92 -9.60 -4.05
N LEU A 121 -1.50 -8.40 -4.49
CA LEU A 121 -2.29 -7.18 -4.38
C LEU A 121 -3.59 -7.25 -5.18
N LEU A 122 -3.59 -7.84 -6.37
CA LEU A 122 -4.80 -8.02 -7.19
C LEU A 122 -5.79 -9.01 -6.54
N LEU A 123 -5.29 -10.14 -6.03
CA LEU A 123 -6.11 -11.16 -5.37
C LEU A 123 -6.71 -10.66 -4.05
N ILE A 124 -5.99 -9.79 -3.33
CA ILE A 124 -6.46 -9.21 -2.07
C ILE A 124 -7.30 -7.95 -2.29
N GLY A 125 -6.96 -7.16 -3.31
CA GLY A 125 -7.44 -5.80 -3.51
C GLY A 125 -8.95 -5.75 -3.64
N LEU A 126 -9.53 -6.41 -4.65
CA LEU A 126 -10.99 -6.37 -4.87
C LEU A 126 -11.78 -6.89 -3.65
N PRO A 127 -11.47 -8.07 -3.06
CA PRO A 127 -12.20 -8.54 -1.88
C PRO A 127 -12.06 -7.60 -0.68
N SER A 128 -10.89 -7.01 -0.46
CA SER A 128 -10.66 -6.11 0.67
C SER A 128 -11.40 -4.80 0.50
N GLN A 129 -11.42 -4.23 -0.71
CA GLN A 129 -12.16 -3.01 -1.01
C GLN A 129 -13.67 -3.24 -0.89
N LEU A 130 -14.20 -4.35 -1.40
CA LEU A 130 -15.60 -4.73 -1.22
C LEU A 130 -15.94 -4.94 0.26
N GLY A 131 -15.06 -5.61 1.00
CA GLY A 131 -15.21 -5.82 2.44
C GLY A 131 -15.30 -4.49 3.19
N LEU A 132 -14.37 -3.56 2.94
CA LEU A 132 -14.35 -2.23 3.56
C LEU A 132 -15.56 -1.37 3.17
N ALA A 133 -16.02 -1.46 1.91
CA ALA A 133 -17.16 -0.70 1.40
C ALA A 133 -18.49 -1.18 2.01
N LEU A 134 -18.67 -2.50 2.17
CA LEU A 134 -19.87 -3.06 2.80
C LEU A 134 -19.85 -2.89 4.32
N PHE A 135 -18.72 -3.24 4.95
CA PHE A 135 -18.56 -3.15 6.40
C PHE A 135 -17.11 -2.89 6.79
N LEU A 136 -16.84 -1.72 7.36
CA LEU A 136 -15.49 -1.29 7.74
C LEU A 136 -14.74 -2.32 8.60
N LEU A 137 -15.37 -2.86 9.65
CA LEU A 137 -14.72 -3.78 10.59
C LEU A 137 -14.40 -5.15 9.96
N PRO A 138 -15.33 -5.86 9.29
CA PRO A 138 -15.02 -7.07 8.52
C PRO A 138 -13.95 -6.86 7.44
N GLY A 139 -14.00 -5.76 6.69
CA GLY A 139 -12.99 -5.43 5.69
C GLY A 139 -11.59 -5.29 6.31
N LEU A 140 -11.49 -4.54 7.40
CA LEU A 140 -10.24 -4.34 8.12
C LEU A 140 -9.73 -5.64 8.77
N TYR A 141 -10.64 -6.50 9.23
CA TYR A 141 -10.28 -7.83 9.74
C TYR A 141 -9.66 -8.68 8.63
N ILE A 142 -10.25 -8.72 7.43
CA ILE A 142 -9.69 -9.45 6.28
C ILE A 142 -8.29 -8.91 5.94
N LEU A 143 -8.14 -7.58 5.87
CA LEU A 143 -6.84 -6.94 5.66
C LEU A 143 -5.79 -7.39 6.70
N GLY A 144 -6.17 -7.43 7.98
CA GLY A 144 -5.31 -7.94 9.04
C GLY A 144 -4.89 -9.40 8.82
N ARG A 145 -5.77 -10.25 8.27
CA ARG A 145 -5.50 -11.68 8.03
C ARG A 145 -4.55 -11.90 6.87
N VAL A 146 -4.53 -11.00 5.89
CA VAL A 146 -3.66 -11.08 4.70
C VAL A 146 -2.44 -10.16 4.78
N ALA A 147 -2.31 -9.36 5.84
CA ALA A 147 -1.24 -8.40 6.05
C ALA A 147 0.18 -8.99 5.98
N LEU A 148 0.34 -10.28 6.32
CA LEU A 148 1.64 -10.94 6.29
C LEU A 148 2.01 -11.50 4.91
N ALA A 149 1.14 -11.42 3.90
CA ALA A 149 1.39 -12.00 2.59
C ALA A 149 2.66 -11.44 1.92
N GLY A 150 2.91 -10.12 2.04
CA GLY A 150 4.15 -9.49 1.56
C GLY A 150 5.41 -9.99 2.28
N PRO A 151 5.48 -9.87 3.62
CA PRO A 151 6.56 -10.44 4.42
C PRO A 151 6.85 -11.92 4.12
N ILE A 152 5.80 -12.75 4.04
CA ILE A 152 5.88 -14.19 3.77
C ILE A 152 6.43 -14.46 2.37
N LEU A 153 5.96 -13.74 1.34
CA LEU A 153 6.44 -13.88 -0.02
C LEU A 153 7.96 -13.63 -0.13
N VAL A 154 8.48 -12.71 0.67
CA VAL A 154 9.91 -12.37 0.71
C VAL A 154 10.70 -13.33 1.60
N ALA A 155 10.17 -13.75 2.74
CA ALA A 155 10.91 -14.52 3.73
C ALA A 155 10.91 -16.04 3.45
N ASP A 156 9.77 -16.64 3.09
CA ASP A 156 9.58 -18.10 3.00
C ASP A 156 9.94 -18.66 1.60
N ARG A 157 11.08 -18.24 1.03
CA ARG A 157 11.51 -18.52 -0.36
C ARG A 157 11.33 -19.99 -0.84
N PRO A 158 11.10 -20.21 -2.15
CA PRO A 158 10.24 -19.48 -3.07
C PRO A 158 8.81 -20.07 -3.07
N ILE A 159 7.82 -19.24 -2.75
CA ILE A 159 6.39 -19.59 -2.81
C ILE A 159 5.64 -18.70 -3.79
N GLY A 160 4.53 -19.22 -4.33
CA GLY A 160 3.63 -18.46 -5.20
C GLY A 160 2.72 -17.49 -4.44
N ALA A 161 2.14 -16.53 -5.16
CA ALA A 161 1.25 -15.49 -4.61
C ALA A 161 0.11 -16.06 -3.76
N TRP A 162 -0.63 -17.04 -4.29
CA TRP A 162 -1.72 -17.70 -3.56
C TRP A 162 -1.25 -18.37 -2.27
N ARG A 163 -0.12 -19.10 -2.34
CA ARG A 163 0.46 -19.76 -1.16
C ARG A 163 0.86 -18.74 -0.08
N ALA A 164 1.36 -17.57 -0.46
CA ALA A 164 1.68 -16.49 0.48
C ALA A 164 0.43 -15.95 1.20
N ILE A 165 -0.68 -15.78 0.47
CA ILE A 165 -1.96 -15.36 1.05
C ILE A 165 -2.49 -16.41 2.03
N VAL A 166 -2.56 -17.67 1.60
CA VAL A 166 -3.04 -18.77 2.45
C VAL A 166 -2.17 -18.92 3.70
N ALA A 167 -0.84 -18.85 3.54
CA ALA A 167 0.09 -18.87 4.66
C ALA A 167 -0.13 -17.69 5.62
N SER A 168 -0.39 -16.47 5.11
CA SER A 168 -0.76 -15.32 5.94
C SER A 168 -2.01 -15.63 6.77
N ILE A 169 -3.06 -16.14 6.15
CA ILE A 169 -4.32 -16.47 6.84
C ILE A 169 -4.08 -17.55 7.91
N GLN A 170 -3.30 -18.59 7.61
CA GLN A 170 -3.00 -19.66 8.57
C GLN A 170 -2.16 -19.15 9.74
N ARG A 171 -1.09 -18.40 9.48
CA ARG A 171 -0.14 -17.90 10.48
C ARG A 171 -0.75 -16.82 11.38
N THR A 172 -1.70 -16.05 10.87
CA THR A 172 -2.39 -15.01 11.67
C THR A 172 -3.54 -15.56 12.53
N ARG A 173 -3.78 -16.89 12.55
CA ARG A 173 -4.91 -17.49 13.31
C ARG A 173 -4.79 -17.14 14.79
N GLY A 174 -5.90 -16.67 15.37
CA GLY A 174 -5.97 -16.23 16.77
C GLY A 174 -5.34 -14.86 17.05
N SER A 175 -4.89 -14.13 16.02
CA SER A 175 -4.30 -12.78 16.14
C SER A 175 -4.93 -11.75 15.19
N GLY A 176 -6.07 -12.10 14.57
CA GLY A 176 -6.74 -11.27 13.57
C GLY A 176 -7.17 -9.90 14.08
N PHE A 177 -7.67 -9.79 15.32
CA PHE A 177 -8.08 -8.50 15.89
C PHE A 177 -6.90 -7.56 16.18
N GLY A 178 -5.77 -8.09 16.66
CA GLY A 178 -4.56 -7.30 16.86
C GLY A 178 -4.02 -6.74 15.54
N LEU A 179 -3.98 -7.59 14.51
CA LEU A 179 -3.57 -7.17 13.16
C LEU A 179 -4.58 -6.22 12.51
N MET A 180 -5.87 -6.42 12.72
CA MET A 180 -6.92 -5.49 12.27
C MET A 180 -6.65 -4.08 12.83
N GLY A 181 -6.43 -3.95 14.14
CA GLY A 181 -6.11 -2.66 14.74
C GLY A 181 -4.84 -2.02 14.17
N LEU A 182 -3.80 -2.83 13.93
CA LEU A 182 -2.55 -2.37 13.33
C LEU A 182 -2.74 -1.91 11.87
N MET A 183 -3.50 -2.66 11.07
CA MET A 183 -3.86 -2.26 9.71
C MET A 183 -4.74 -1.01 9.68
N GLY A 184 -5.54 -0.79 10.74
CA GLY A 184 -6.37 0.41 10.90
C GLY A 184 -5.56 1.70 10.82
N PHE A 185 -4.38 1.76 11.44
CA PHE A 185 -3.52 2.95 11.36
C PHE A 185 -3.06 3.24 9.93
N GLY A 186 -2.63 2.22 9.21
CA GLY A 186 -2.21 2.39 7.81
C GLY A 186 -3.38 2.75 6.89
N TYR A 187 -4.55 2.14 7.12
CA TYR A 187 -5.78 2.48 6.39
C TYR A 187 -6.17 3.94 6.62
N LEU A 188 -6.19 4.40 7.88
CA LEU A 188 -6.49 5.80 8.21
C LEU A 188 -5.47 6.77 7.60
N GLY A 189 -4.19 6.41 7.61
CA GLY A 189 -3.14 7.20 6.93
C GLY A 189 -3.38 7.29 5.42
N GLY A 190 -3.74 6.18 4.78
CA GLY A 190 -4.13 6.15 3.37
C GLY A 190 -5.36 7.00 3.07
N GLN A 191 -6.40 6.91 3.91
CA GLN A 191 -7.61 7.72 3.77
C GLN A 191 -7.33 9.22 3.95
N LEU A 192 -6.45 9.59 4.88
CA LEU A 192 -6.02 10.98 5.06
C LEU A 192 -5.25 11.49 3.84
N ALA A 193 -4.34 10.70 3.27
CA ALA A 193 -3.65 11.06 2.04
C ALA A 193 -4.64 11.26 0.87
N GLN A 194 -5.61 10.34 0.70
CA GLN A 194 -6.65 10.48 -0.32
C GLN A 194 -7.51 11.73 -0.11
N LEU A 195 -7.85 12.07 1.14
CA LEU A 195 -8.60 13.28 1.44
C LEU A 195 -7.81 14.53 1.01
N LEU A 196 -6.51 14.58 1.31
CA LEU A 196 -5.65 15.70 0.91
C LEU A 196 -5.54 15.82 -0.61
N THR A 197 -5.43 14.70 -1.34
CA THR A 197 -5.44 14.71 -2.81
C THR A 197 -6.76 15.23 -3.37
N ARG A 198 -7.90 14.81 -2.80
CA ARG A 198 -9.22 15.33 -3.21
C ARG A 198 -9.33 16.83 -2.97
N LEU A 199 -8.89 17.30 -1.80
CA LEU A 199 -8.86 18.73 -1.48
C LEU A 199 -7.97 19.52 -2.44
N ALA A 200 -6.84 18.96 -2.87
CA ALA A 200 -5.98 19.60 -3.86
C ALA A 200 -6.68 19.75 -5.22
N GLN A 201 -7.54 18.81 -5.57
CA GLN A 201 -8.25 18.76 -6.86
C GLN A 201 -9.55 19.57 -6.87
N GLU A 202 -9.97 20.13 -5.73
CA GLU A 202 -11.12 21.05 -5.69
C GLU A 202 -10.86 22.27 -6.58
N PRO A 203 -11.81 22.71 -7.44
CA PRO A 203 -11.59 23.79 -8.40
C PRO A 203 -11.08 25.10 -7.77
N SER A 204 -11.58 25.41 -6.56
CA SER A 204 -11.18 26.60 -5.79
C SER A 204 -9.71 26.56 -5.33
N VAL A 205 -9.16 25.35 -5.15
CA VAL A 205 -7.79 25.10 -4.69
C VAL A 205 -6.84 24.89 -5.87
N ALA A 206 -7.27 24.11 -6.86
CA ALA A 206 -6.48 23.74 -8.04
C ALA A 206 -6.01 24.95 -8.86
N THR A 207 -6.73 26.07 -8.77
CA THR A 207 -6.37 27.33 -9.45
C THR A 207 -5.13 27.99 -8.81
N ASN A 208 -4.85 27.73 -7.53
CA ASN A 208 -3.67 28.26 -6.84
C ASN A 208 -2.53 27.23 -6.87
N PRO A 209 -1.45 27.45 -7.65
CA PRO A 209 -0.40 26.46 -7.85
C PRO A 209 0.39 26.16 -6.56
N VAL A 210 0.51 27.13 -5.65
CA VAL A 210 1.24 26.96 -4.39
C VAL A 210 0.47 26.05 -3.45
N VAL A 211 -0.84 26.30 -3.27
CA VAL A 211 -1.69 25.51 -2.38
C VAL A 211 -1.87 24.09 -2.94
N PHE A 212 -2.07 23.96 -4.25
CA PHE A 212 -2.12 22.67 -4.94
C PHE A 212 -0.87 21.83 -4.68
N THR A 213 0.31 22.40 -4.95
CA THR A 213 1.59 21.68 -4.79
C THR A 213 1.84 21.30 -3.34
N LEU A 214 1.49 22.17 -2.39
CA LEU A 214 1.63 21.91 -0.95
C LEU A 214 0.73 20.77 -0.49
N LEU A 215 -0.53 20.74 -0.91
CA LEU A 215 -1.46 19.65 -0.57
C LEU A 215 -1.06 18.33 -1.21
N CYS A 216 -0.62 18.32 -2.48
CA CYS A 216 -0.10 17.12 -3.13
C CYS A 216 1.17 16.60 -2.44
N SER A 217 2.07 17.51 -2.04
CA SER A 217 3.27 17.17 -1.27
C SER A 217 2.93 16.56 0.09
N LEU A 218 1.97 17.14 0.79
CA LEU A 218 1.51 16.63 2.08
C LEU A 218 0.81 15.26 1.92
N ALA A 219 -0.03 15.10 0.89
CA ALA A 219 -0.70 13.83 0.59
C ALA A 219 0.33 12.71 0.33
N ALA A 220 1.34 12.98 -0.51
CA ALA A 220 2.40 12.03 -0.80
C ALA A 220 3.24 11.68 0.45
N ALA A 221 3.54 12.68 1.30
CA ALA A 221 4.26 12.47 2.56
C ALA A 221 3.46 11.57 3.51
N VAL A 222 2.16 11.84 3.69
CA VAL A 222 1.27 11.04 4.54
C VAL A 222 1.14 9.61 4.02
N ALA A 223 0.91 9.44 2.70
CA ALA A 223 0.82 8.12 2.07
C ALA A 223 2.10 7.30 2.27
N SER A 224 3.25 7.94 2.08
CA SER A 224 4.56 7.29 2.23
C SER A 224 4.86 6.91 3.67
N ALA A 225 4.56 7.80 4.62
CA ALA A 225 4.72 7.52 6.05
C ALA A 225 3.81 6.34 6.49
N ALA A 226 2.56 6.32 6.03
CA ALA A 226 1.64 5.23 6.28
C ALA A 226 2.16 3.90 5.70
N GLN A 227 2.69 3.92 4.47
CA GLN A 227 3.25 2.73 3.82
C GLN A 227 4.51 2.22 4.55
N VAL A 228 5.41 3.10 4.97
CA VAL A 228 6.58 2.73 5.78
C VAL A 228 6.13 2.10 7.10
N MET A 229 5.18 2.72 7.79
CA MET A 229 4.62 2.20 9.04
C MET A 229 4.03 0.81 8.86
N LEU A 230 3.19 0.60 7.84
CA LEU A 230 2.61 -0.71 7.52
C LEU A 230 3.69 -1.75 7.20
N THR A 231 4.74 -1.36 6.49
CA THR A 231 5.86 -2.24 6.15
C THR A 231 6.62 -2.66 7.42
N MET A 232 6.93 -1.73 8.32
CA MET A 232 7.60 -2.01 9.59
C MET A 232 6.74 -2.89 10.52
N ILE A 233 5.43 -2.60 10.58
CA ILE A 233 4.45 -3.43 11.30
C ILE A 233 4.42 -4.84 10.71
N GLY A 234 4.38 -4.97 9.38
CA GLY A 234 4.39 -6.27 8.71
C GLY A 234 5.65 -7.09 9.03
N ILE A 235 6.81 -6.44 9.07
CA ILE A 235 8.09 -7.07 9.46
C ILE A 235 8.05 -7.53 10.92
N ALA A 236 7.65 -6.66 11.85
CA ALA A 236 7.59 -6.96 13.27
C ALA A 236 6.59 -8.09 13.57
N ALA A 237 5.40 -8.02 12.98
CA ALA A 237 4.37 -9.03 13.10
C ALA A 237 4.82 -10.37 12.51
N TYR A 238 5.47 -10.36 11.34
CA TYR A 238 6.04 -11.57 10.74
C TYR A 238 7.06 -12.23 11.67
N ARG A 239 8.04 -11.47 12.18
CA ARG A 239 9.07 -11.99 13.09
C ARG A 239 8.46 -12.63 14.35
N ARG A 240 7.41 -12.03 14.92
CA ARG A 240 6.71 -12.57 16.09
C ARG A 240 5.95 -13.86 15.80
N VAL A 241 5.39 -13.99 14.60
CA VAL A 241 4.63 -15.18 14.23
C VAL A 241 5.55 -16.33 13.81
N SER A 242 6.68 -16.03 13.19
CA SER A 242 7.68 -17.01 12.75
C SER A 242 8.67 -17.44 13.85
N ALA A 243 8.76 -16.71 14.96
CA ALA A 243 9.50 -17.13 16.16
C ALA A 243 8.73 -18.16 17.02
N ARG A 244 7.58 -18.64 16.52
CA ARG A 244 6.82 -19.76 17.11
C ARG A 244 7.22 -21.06 16.45
#